data_AF-A0A380B969-F1
#
_entry.id   AF-A0A380B969-F1
#
_cell.length_a   1.000
_cell.length_b   1.000
_cell.length_c   1.000
_cell.angle_alpha   90.00
_cell.angle_beta   90.00
_cell.angle_gamma   90.00
#
_symmetry.space_group_name_H-M   'P 1'
#
loop_
_entity.id
_entity.type
_entity.pdbx_description
1 polymer ?
#
loop_
_entity_poly.entity_id
_entity_poly.type
_entity_poly.pdbx_seq_one_letter_code
_entity_poly.pdbx_strand_id
1 'polypeptide(L)'
;MSCQSPQKEISFYYWKTTYTADSITQNSLNQLHINKLYVRIMDIDMQENGREPIPVSPITFKDTLPENMQIVPVVFINTRIFQSMDSLTIRGLAHKIVPFVIEKVKQSGNTTFRELQLDCDWTASSRDKFFYLIEFMKTFPELANVELTSTLRLHQIKNIKTSGIPPVSRAILMCYNMGNLRKFGTQNSILNQEDLNLYLKDYLGNYPLKLDVALPLFEWFVVFRNQEYAGISKKIDKEDLDNTSLFTRNPNTNLYVLKQDLPEKGLMKNDIIRYEFVSEEDLSKTASFLKKELKKEDRNIVFYHLDKTILSTYPNETLQKIINRL
;
A
#
# COMPACT_ATOMS: atom_id res chain seq x y z
N MET A 1 27.94 18.73 -22.30
CA MET A 1 27.17 17.54 -21.89
C MET A 1 26.26 17.94 -20.76
N SER A 2 24.95 18.04 -21.01
CA SER A 2 23.98 18.39 -19.98
C SER A 2 23.76 17.16 -19.08
N CYS A 3 24.13 17.25 -17.81
CA CYS A 3 23.78 16.25 -16.80
C CYS A 3 22.26 16.27 -16.64
N GLN A 4 21.54 15.48 -17.43
CA GLN A 4 20.16 15.15 -17.13
C GLN A 4 20.16 14.36 -15.83
N SER A 5 19.69 14.98 -14.74
CA SER A 5 19.44 14.25 -13.51
C SER A 5 18.49 13.10 -13.80
N PRO A 6 18.73 11.90 -13.25
CA PRO A 6 17.87 10.74 -13.50
C PRO A 6 16.42 11.11 -13.21
N GLN A 7 15.57 10.89 -14.21
CA GLN A 7 14.14 11.16 -14.12
C GLN A 7 13.54 10.22 -13.08
N LYS A 8 12.77 10.78 -12.14
CA LYS A 8 12.07 10.00 -11.11
C LYS A 8 11.05 9.09 -11.76
N GLU A 9 11.03 7.84 -11.33
CA GLU A 9 10.04 6.89 -11.78
C GLU A 9 8.77 7.02 -10.92
N ILE A 10 7.61 7.06 -11.58
CA ILE A 10 6.31 7.19 -10.93
C ILE A 10 5.48 5.97 -11.29
N SER A 11 4.79 5.40 -10.31
CA SER A 11 3.97 4.21 -10.46
C SER A 11 2.75 4.25 -9.55
N PHE A 12 1.87 3.28 -9.70
CA PHE A 12 0.75 3.07 -8.80
C PHE A 12 0.71 1.63 -8.28
N TYR A 13 0.10 1.44 -7.12
CA TYR A 13 -0.39 0.15 -6.68
C TYR A 13 -1.81 -0.10 -7.20
N TYR A 14 -2.02 -1.26 -7.80
CA TYR A 14 -3.33 -1.82 -8.11
C TYR A 14 -3.66 -2.92 -7.11
N TRP A 15 -4.53 -2.61 -6.14
CA TRP A 15 -4.84 -3.48 -4.99
C TRP A 15 -6.26 -4.04 -5.01
N LYS A 16 -6.73 -4.45 -6.19
CA LYS A 16 -8.05 -5.09 -6.37
C LYS A 16 -7.86 -6.53 -6.83
N THR A 17 -8.82 -7.38 -6.51
CA THR A 17 -8.82 -8.82 -6.89
C THR A 17 -9.29 -9.06 -8.32
N THR A 18 -9.75 -8.03 -9.03
CA THR A 18 -10.17 -8.14 -10.43
C THR A 18 -9.66 -6.93 -11.17
N TYR A 19 -8.80 -7.16 -12.17
CA TYR A 19 -8.40 -6.14 -13.13
C TYR A 19 -9.40 -6.10 -14.29
N THR A 20 -9.90 -4.91 -14.58
CA THR A 20 -10.74 -4.58 -15.73
C THR A 20 -10.28 -3.21 -16.20
N ALA A 21 -10.02 -3.07 -17.50
CA ALA A 21 -9.60 -1.81 -18.06
C ALA A 21 -10.75 -0.80 -17.97
N ASP A 22 -10.48 0.39 -17.46
CA ASP A 22 -11.44 1.48 -17.43
C ASP A 22 -10.81 2.76 -17.97
N SER A 23 -11.58 3.53 -18.74
CA SER A 23 -11.03 4.70 -19.45
C SER A 23 -10.51 5.79 -18.52
N ILE A 24 -11.05 5.91 -17.29
CA ILE A 24 -10.62 6.93 -16.32
C ILE A 24 -9.21 6.61 -15.85
N THR A 25 -8.96 5.39 -15.36
CA THR A 25 -7.61 5.01 -14.92
C THR A 25 -6.61 5.04 -16.07
N GLN A 26 -7.01 4.58 -17.26
CA GLN A 26 -6.14 4.58 -18.45
C GLN A 26 -5.74 5.99 -18.88
N ASN A 27 -6.69 6.93 -18.89
CA ASN A 27 -6.40 8.33 -19.19
C ASN A 27 -5.43 8.95 -18.17
N SER A 28 -5.60 8.66 -16.88
CA SER A 28 -4.67 9.12 -15.84
C SER A 28 -3.27 8.53 -15.99
N LEU A 29 -3.15 7.22 -16.26
CA LEU A 29 -1.87 6.57 -16.50
C LEU A 29 -1.14 7.20 -17.70
N ASN A 30 -1.86 7.47 -18.81
CA ASN A 30 -1.31 8.10 -20.00
C ASN A 30 -0.85 9.54 -19.74
N GLN A 31 -1.69 10.36 -19.08
CA GLN A 31 -1.35 11.77 -18.80
C GLN A 31 -0.15 11.91 -17.85
N LEU A 32 -0.01 11.01 -16.88
CA LEU A 32 1.12 10.97 -15.95
C LEU A 32 2.33 10.20 -16.51
N HIS A 33 2.25 9.71 -17.76
CA HIS A 33 3.31 8.94 -18.43
C HIS A 33 3.77 7.71 -17.62
N ILE A 34 2.83 7.03 -16.97
CA ILE A 34 3.08 5.85 -16.16
C ILE A 34 3.30 4.64 -17.06
N ASN A 35 4.43 3.97 -16.89
CA ASN A 35 4.79 2.76 -17.63
C ASN A 35 5.08 1.55 -16.72
N LYS A 36 4.86 1.69 -15.41
CA LYS A 36 5.03 0.64 -14.42
C LYS A 36 3.86 0.62 -13.42
N LEU A 37 3.34 -0.56 -13.16
CA LEU A 37 2.23 -0.80 -12.22
C LEU A 37 2.59 -1.93 -11.25
N TYR A 38 2.48 -1.65 -9.96
CA TYR A 38 2.59 -2.64 -8.90
C TYR A 38 1.23 -3.32 -8.72
N VAL A 39 1.12 -4.60 -9.04
CA VAL A 39 -0.18 -5.30 -9.06
C VAL A 39 -0.21 -6.36 -7.98
N ARG A 40 -1.16 -6.26 -7.05
CA ARG A 40 -1.39 -7.31 -6.04
C ARG A 40 -1.83 -8.60 -6.74
N ILE A 41 -0.96 -9.60 -6.77
CA ILE A 41 -1.24 -10.88 -7.40
C ILE A 41 -2.07 -11.78 -6.50
N MET A 42 -1.69 -11.85 -5.22
CA MET A 42 -2.34 -12.69 -4.22
C MET A 42 -1.92 -12.26 -2.82
N ASP A 43 -2.71 -12.70 -1.86
CA ASP A 43 -2.36 -12.68 -0.45
C ASP A 43 -1.93 -14.10 -0.05
N ILE A 44 -1.01 -14.22 0.89
CA ILE A 44 -0.63 -15.48 1.52
C ILE A 44 -1.06 -15.42 2.98
N ASP A 45 -1.89 -16.37 3.35
CA ASP A 45 -2.41 -16.44 4.70
C ASP A 45 -2.56 -17.89 5.18
N MET A 46 -2.70 -18.08 6.49
CA MET A 46 -2.99 -19.39 7.05
C MET A 46 -4.39 -19.83 6.60
N GLN A 47 -4.50 -21.08 6.15
CA GLN A 47 -5.78 -21.74 5.96
C GLN A 47 -6.59 -21.73 7.26
N GLU A 48 -7.92 -21.79 7.17
CA GLU A 48 -8.82 -21.74 8.33
C GLU A 48 -8.52 -22.81 9.40
N ASN A 49 -7.98 -23.96 9.00
CA ASN A 49 -7.57 -25.03 9.91
C ASN A 49 -6.22 -24.78 10.61
N GLY A 50 -5.51 -23.69 10.27
CA GLY A 50 -4.23 -23.28 10.84
C GLY A 50 -3.04 -24.16 10.43
N ARG A 51 -3.18 -25.07 9.45
CA ARG A 51 -2.14 -26.06 9.14
C ARG A 51 -1.15 -25.63 8.07
N GLU A 52 -1.62 -24.92 7.05
CA GLU A 52 -0.78 -24.58 5.89
C GLU A 52 -1.04 -23.14 5.41
N PRO A 53 0.00 -22.39 4.99
CA PRO A 53 -0.20 -21.17 4.21
C PRO A 53 -0.81 -21.48 2.85
N ILE A 54 -1.78 -20.68 2.43
CA ILE A 54 -2.39 -20.80 1.10
C ILE A 54 -2.46 -19.43 0.42
N PRO A 55 -2.37 -19.40 -0.92
CA PRO A 55 -2.84 -18.25 -1.68
C PRO A 55 -4.32 -17.99 -1.39
N VAL A 56 -4.64 -16.76 -0.99
CA VAL A 56 -6.01 -16.28 -0.83
C VAL A 56 -6.25 -15.08 -1.73
N SER A 57 -7.49 -14.98 -2.21
CA SER A 57 -7.97 -13.86 -3.04
C SER A 57 -7.01 -13.48 -4.19
N PRO A 58 -6.64 -14.43 -5.07
CA PRO A 58 -5.79 -14.13 -6.20
C PRO A 58 -6.48 -13.20 -7.20
N ILE A 59 -5.69 -12.38 -7.89
CA ILE A 59 -6.20 -11.48 -8.91
C ILE A 59 -6.75 -12.25 -10.12
N THR A 60 -7.83 -11.74 -10.69
CA THR A 60 -8.38 -12.13 -11.98
C THR A 60 -8.18 -11.00 -12.99
N PHE A 61 -7.50 -11.27 -14.10
CA PHE A 61 -7.41 -10.34 -15.22
C PHE A 61 -8.57 -10.62 -16.18
N LYS A 62 -9.54 -9.70 -16.28
CA LYS A 62 -10.58 -9.76 -17.31
C LYS A 62 -10.10 -9.18 -18.63
N ASP A 63 -9.22 -8.19 -18.54
CA ASP A 63 -8.54 -7.55 -19.65
C ASP A 63 -7.02 -7.61 -19.42
N THR A 64 -6.23 -7.42 -20.47
CA THR A 64 -4.78 -7.25 -20.36
C THR A 64 -4.43 -5.85 -19.88
N LEU A 65 -3.23 -5.71 -19.31
CA LEU A 65 -2.64 -4.39 -19.06
C LEU A 65 -2.39 -3.66 -20.40
N PRO A 66 -2.27 -2.32 -20.37
CA PRO A 66 -1.94 -1.54 -21.56
C PRO A 66 -0.63 -2.00 -22.18
N GLU A 67 -0.50 -1.83 -23.50
CA GLU A 67 0.74 -2.13 -24.21
C GLU A 67 1.90 -1.32 -23.61
N ASN A 68 3.06 -1.95 -23.47
CA ASN A 68 4.27 -1.38 -22.84
C ASN A 68 4.17 -1.08 -21.33
N MET A 69 3.06 -1.40 -20.66
CA MET A 69 2.96 -1.31 -19.19
C MET A 69 3.73 -2.46 -18.52
N GLN A 70 4.79 -2.13 -17.81
CA GLN A 70 5.53 -3.08 -16.98
C GLN A 70 4.72 -3.44 -15.74
N ILE A 71 4.58 -4.74 -15.48
CA ILE A 71 3.97 -5.23 -14.24
C ILE A 71 5.06 -5.55 -13.21
N VAL A 72 4.88 -5.04 -11.99
CA VAL A 72 5.57 -5.53 -10.79
C VAL A 72 4.57 -6.36 -10.00
N PRO A 73 4.61 -7.70 -10.08
CA PRO A 73 3.79 -8.53 -9.21
C PRO A 73 4.11 -8.26 -7.74
N VAL A 74 3.07 -8.09 -6.93
CA VAL A 74 3.14 -7.94 -5.48
C VAL A 74 2.47 -9.14 -4.83
N VAL A 75 3.18 -9.78 -3.89
CA VAL A 75 2.62 -10.83 -3.04
C VAL A 75 2.55 -10.31 -1.62
N PHE A 76 1.32 -10.14 -1.12
CA PHE A 76 1.10 -9.80 0.28
C PHE A 76 1.24 -11.06 1.14
N ILE A 77 1.98 -10.97 2.24
CA ILE A 77 2.25 -12.09 3.14
C ILE A 77 1.83 -11.68 4.53
N ASN A 78 0.77 -12.32 5.03
CA ASN A 78 0.33 -12.08 6.39
C ASN A 78 1.39 -12.61 7.37
N THR A 79 1.97 -11.73 8.18
CA THR A 79 3.07 -12.03 9.11
C THR A 79 2.79 -13.22 10.03
N ARG A 80 1.51 -13.47 10.36
CA ARG A 80 1.11 -14.57 11.25
C ARG A 80 1.49 -15.95 10.72
N ILE A 81 1.64 -16.14 9.41
CA ILE A 81 2.04 -17.44 8.84
C ILE A 81 3.41 -17.88 9.37
N PHE A 82 4.29 -16.94 9.68
CA PHE A 82 5.64 -17.24 10.15
C PHE A 82 5.68 -17.74 11.60
N GLN A 83 4.60 -17.63 12.38
CA GLN A 83 4.60 -18.10 13.77
C GLN A 83 4.78 -19.63 13.85
N SER A 84 4.14 -20.38 12.96
CA SER A 84 4.12 -21.85 12.98
C SER A 84 5.09 -22.51 11.98
N MET A 85 5.70 -21.74 11.08
CA MET A 85 6.53 -22.30 9.99
C MET A 85 7.94 -22.67 10.40
N ASP A 86 8.42 -23.80 9.88
CA ASP A 86 9.83 -24.17 9.82
C ASP A 86 10.44 -23.86 8.44
N SER A 87 11.74 -24.10 8.30
CA SER A 87 12.45 -23.83 7.04
C SER A 87 11.92 -24.66 5.86
N LEU A 88 11.49 -25.91 6.10
CA LEU A 88 10.97 -26.78 5.04
C LEU A 88 9.64 -26.23 4.49
N THR A 89 8.75 -25.81 5.37
CA THR A 89 7.46 -25.21 5.01
C THR A 89 7.67 -23.91 4.23
N ILE A 90 8.63 -23.07 4.63
CA ILE A 90 8.97 -21.83 3.92
C ILE A 90 9.48 -22.11 2.51
N ARG A 91 10.33 -23.14 2.33
CA ARG A 91 10.78 -23.56 1.00
C ARG A 91 9.62 -24.05 0.14
N GLY A 92 8.74 -24.88 0.72
CA GLY A 92 7.53 -25.33 0.04
C GLY A 92 6.62 -24.19 -0.39
N LEU A 93 6.48 -23.15 0.45
CA LEU A 93 5.74 -21.93 0.11
C LEU A 93 6.35 -21.20 -1.08
N ALA A 94 7.67 -21.01 -1.12
CA ALA A 94 8.35 -20.38 -2.25
C ALA A 94 8.10 -21.12 -3.58
N HIS A 95 8.13 -22.46 -3.56
CA HIS A 95 7.82 -23.30 -4.73
C HIS A 95 6.37 -23.18 -5.21
N LYS A 96 5.46 -22.68 -4.37
CA LYS A 96 4.08 -22.34 -4.78
C LYS A 96 3.97 -20.90 -5.27
N ILE A 97 4.65 -19.96 -4.60
CA ILE A 97 4.57 -18.53 -4.92
C ILE A 97 5.09 -18.24 -6.32
N VAL A 98 6.31 -18.70 -6.64
CA VAL A 98 7.00 -18.28 -7.88
C VAL A 98 6.24 -18.71 -9.15
N PRO A 99 5.85 -19.99 -9.33
CA PRO A 99 5.10 -20.40 -10.51
C PRO A 99 3.73 -19.69 -10.60
N PHE A 100 3.05 -19.51 -9.47
CA PHE A 100 1.75 -18.84 -9.44
C PHE A 100 1.84 -17.39 -9.92
N VAL A 101 2.85 -16.65 -9.45
CA VAL A 101 3.12 -15.27 -9.90
C VAL A 101 3.38 -15.23 -11.40
N ILE A 102 4.22 -16.12 -11.92
CA ILE A 102 4.55 -16.17 -13.36
C ILE A 102 3.30 -16.40 -14.20
N GLU A 103 2.45 -17.35 -13.83
CA GLU A 103 1.19 -17.63 -14.55
C GLU A 103 0.22 -16.46 -14.48
N LYS A 104 0.16 -15.74 -13.36
CA LYS A 104 -0.67 -14.54 -13.23
C LYS A 104 -0.14 -13.36 -14.05
N VAL A 105 1.18 -13.21 -14.15
CA VAL A 105 1.78 -12.20 -15.03
C VAL A 105 1.44 -12.48 -16.49
N LYS A 106 1.48 -13.74 -16.95
CA LYS A 106 1.05 -14.12 -18.31
C LYS A 106 -0.40 -13.72 -18.60
N GLN A 107 -1.30 -13.90 -17.63
CA GLN A 107 -2.71 -13.50 -17.76
C GLN A 107 -2.89 -11.98 -17.92
N SER A 108 -1.93 -11.18 -17.47
CA SER A 108 -1.96 -9.72 -17.65
C SER A 108 -1.57 -9.25 -19.06
N GLY A 109 -1.15 -10.17 -19.94
CA GLY A 109 -0.59 -9.86 -21.27
C GLY A 109 0.93 -9.66 -21.27
N ASN A 110 1.57 -9.64 -20.10
CA ASN A 110 3.02 -9.59 -19.97
C ASN A 110 3.65 -10.99 -19.97
N THR A 111 4.77 -11.19 -20.65
CA THR A 111 5.49 -12.48 -20.66
C THR A 111 6.62 -12.55 -19.64
N THR A 112 7.10 -11.40 -19.16
CA THR A 112 8.20 -11.28 -18.21
C THR A 112 7.92 -10.13 -17.23
N PHE A 113 8.63 -10.12 -16.11
CA PHE A 113 8.66 -9.00 -15.16
C PHE A 113 10.10 -8.82 -14.69
N ARG A 114 10.47 -7.60 -14.32
CA ARG A 114 11.84 -7.24 -13.88
C ARG A 114 11.95 -7.13 -12.36
N GLU A 115 10.83 -7.06 -11.68
CA GLU A 115 10.75 -6.86 -10.24
C GLU A 115 9.61 -7.72 -9.66
N LEU A 116 9.84 -8.34 -8.51
CA LEU A 116 8.82 -9.00 -7.70
C LEU A 116 8.89 -8.44 -6.28
N GLN A 117 7.77 -7.87 -5.84
CA GLN A 117 7.67 -7.28 -4.52
C GLN A 117 7.00 -8.24 -3.54
N LEU A 118 7.60 -8.37 -2.35
CA LEU A 118 7.00 -9.06 -1.21
C LEU A 118 6.55 -8.02 -0.16
N ASP A 119 5.24 -7.94 0.06
CA ASP A 119 4.65 -7.05 1.05
C ASP A 119 4.41 -7.83 2.35
N CYS A 120 5.17 -7.51 3.40
CA CYS A 120 5.03 -8.16 4.70
C CYS A 120 5.30 -7.19 5.83
N ASP A 121 4.36 -7.07 6.77
CA ASP A 121 4.52 -6.29 7.99
C ASP A 121 5.26 -7.12 9.05
N TRP A 122 6.51 -7.55 8.74
CA TRP A 122 7.27 -8.43 9.63
C TRP A 122 7.60 -7.74 10.95
N THR A 123 7.65 -8.55 12.02
CA THR A 123 8.07 -8.15 13.35
C THR A 123 9.39 -8.81 13.70
N ALA A 124 9.96 -8.49 14.86
CA ALA A 124 11.16 -9.16 15.37
C ALA A 124 11.02 -10.70 15.42
N SER A 125 9.82 -11.22 15.71
CA SER A 125 9.59 -12.67 15.81
C SER A 125 9.44 -13.38 14.46
N SER A 126 9.07 -12.66 13.39
CA SER A 126 8.88 -13.23 12.05
C SER A 126 10.02 -12.89 11.09
N ARG A 127 10.88 -11.93 11.45
CA ARG A 127 11.97 -11.38 10.64
C ARG A 127 12.80 -12.45 9.95
N ASP A 128 13.39 -13.36 10.72
CA ASP A 128 14.36 -14.32 10.18
C ASP A 128 13.70 -15.29 9.19
N LYS A 129 12.42 -15.64 9.41
CA LYS A 129 11.65 -16.51 8.51
C LYS A 129 11.25 -15.80 7.23
N PHE A 130 10.86 -14.52 7.31
CA PHE A 130 10.59 -13.71 6.13
C PHE A 130 11.87 -13.48 5.30
N PHE A 131 13.00 -13.20 5.95
CA PHE A 131 14.28 -13.00 5.28
C PHE A 131 14.77 -14.31 4.64
N TYR A 132 14.58 -15.44 5.32
CA TYR A 132 14.86 -16.75 4.75
C TYR A 132 14.01 -17.04 3.51
N LEU A 133 12.72 -16.67 3.51
CA LEU A 133 11.87 -16.79 2.32
C LEU A 133 12.43 -15.99 1.14
N ILE A 134 12.80 -14.73 1.36
CA ILE A 134 13.39 -13.87 0.33
C ILE A 134 14.67 -14.50 -0.24
N GLU A 135 15.61 -14.90 0.62
CA GLU A 135 16.87 -15.49 0.17
C GLU A 135 16.66 -16.79 -0.60
N PHE A 136 15.73 -17.64 -0.14
CA PHE A 136 15.41 -18.87 -0.85
C PHE A 136 14.75 -18.58 -2.21
N MET A 137 13.89 -17.57 -2.32
CA MET A 137 13.29 -17.19 -3.60
C MET A 137 14.34 -16.71 -4.62
N LYS A 138 15.43 -16.05 -4.19
CA LYS A 138 16.53 -15.66 -5.09
C LYS A 138 17.25 -16.84 -5.74
N THR A 139 17.13 -18.05 -5.19
CA THR A 139 17.78 -19.23 -5.78
C THR A 139 16.99 -19.83 -6.95
N PHE A 140 15.80 -19.33 -7.24
CA PHE A 140 14.96 -19.82 -8.32
C PHE A 140 15.50 -19.33 -9.67
N PRO A 141 15.77 -20.22 -10.65
CA PRO A 141 16.23 -19.83 -11.98
C PRO A 141 15.29 -18.82 -12.67
N GLU A 142 13.99 -18.95 -12.46
CA GLU A 142 12.97 -18.06 -13.00
C GLU A 142 13.10 -16.61 -12.49
N LEU A 143 13.77 -16.41 -11.36
CA LEU A 143 13.99 -15.12 -10.72
C LEU A 143 15.45 -14.62 -10.83
N ALA A 144 16.33 -15.33 -11.57
CA ALA A 144 17.75 -15.00 -11.65
C ALA A 144 18.03 -13.55 -12.15
N ASN A 145 17.14 -13.01 -12.98
CA ASN A 145 17.21 -11.64 -13.51
C ASN A 145 16.08 -10.73 -12.98
N VAL A 146 15.40 -11.14 -11.91
CA VAL A 146 14.31 -10.39 -11.28
C VAL A 146 14.83 -9.74 -10.00
N GLU A 147 14.64 -8.43 -9.88
CA GLU A 147 14.89 -7.73 -8.63
C GLU A 147 13.82 -8.10 -7.59
N LEU A 148 14.22 -8.66 -6.45
CA LEU A 148 13.30 -8.81 -5.32
C LEU A 148 13.30 -7.53 -4.49
N THR A 149 12.11 -6.99 -4.25
CA THR A 149 11.90 -5.83 -3.37
C THR A 149 10.94 -6.17 -2.25
N SER A 150 10.94 -5.36 -1.19
CA SER A 150 9.97 -5.51 -0.12
C SER A 150 9.34 -4.17 0.24
N THR A 151 8.11 -4.21 0.77
CA THR A 151 7.58 -3.05 1.47
C THR A 151 8.30 -2.87 2.82
N LEU A 152 8.19 -1.68 3.40
CA LEU A 152 8.81 -1.33 4.67
C LEU A 152 7.90 -0.34 5.43
N ARG A 153 7.62 -0.63 6.70
CA ARG A 153 6.87 0.24 7.61
C ARG A 153 7.79 1.20 8.34
N LEU A 154 7.21 2.33 8.77
CA LEU A 154 7.88 3.36 9.55
C LEU A 154 8.61 2.81 10.78
N HIS A 155 7.97 1.92 11.54
CA HIS A 155 8.58 1.35 12.74
C HIS A 155 9.78 0.43 12.44
N GLN A 156 9.86 -0.16 11.24
CA GLN A 156 11.00 -1.00 10.83
C GLN A 156 12.23 -0.14 10.49
N ILE A 157 12.04 1.08 9.97
CA ILE A 157 13.11 2.08 9.83
C ILE A 157 13.66 2.46 11.21
N LYS A 158 12.79 2.88 12.13
CA LYS A 158 13.19 3.32 13.48
C LYS A 158 13.89 2.22 14.27
N ASN A 159 13.36 1.00 14.20
CA ASN A 159 13.80 -0.13 15.02
C ASN A 159 14.70 -1.10 14.23
N ILE A 160 15.59 -0.58 13.38
CA ILE A 160 16.46 -1.38 12.50
C ILE A 160 17.21 -2.51 13.22
N LYS A 161 17.63 -2.30 14.48
CA LYS A 161 18.33 -3.33 15.28
C LYS A 161 17.48 -4.57 15.53
N THR A 162 16.18 -4.39 15.78
CA THR A 162 15.26 -5.50 16.05
C THR A 162 14.61 -6.00 14.77
N SER A 163 14.17 -5.09 13.91
CA SER A 163 13.49 -5.40 12.65
C SER A 163 14.43 -5.95 11.58
N GLY A 164 15.74 -5.69 11.69
CA GLY A 164 16.74 -6.04 10.69
C GLY A 164 16.54 -5.31 9.37
N ILE A 165 17.35 -5.69 8.39
CA ILE A 165 17.33 -5.16 7.03
C ILE A 165 16.94 -6.32 6.12
N PRO A 166 15.82 -6.24 5.38
CA PRO A 166 15.43 -7.33 4.49
C PRO A 166 16.51 -7.53 3.42
N PRO A 167 16.81 -8.79 3.04
CA PRO A 167 17.85 -9.08 2.06
C PRO A 167 17.34 -8.80 0.64
N VAL A 168 17.10 -7.53 0.34
CA VAL A 168 16.66 -7.02 -0.97
C VAL A 168 17.56 -5.86 -1.38
N SER A 169 17.61 -5.52 -2.66
CA SER A 169 18.39 -4.39 -3.16
C SER A 169 17.72 -3.04 -2.94
N ARG A 170 16.38 -3.04 -2.85
CA ARG A 170 15.53 -1.86 -2.67
C ARG A 170 14.27 -2.20 -1.90
N ALA A 171 13.77 -1.25 -1.12
CA ALA A 171 12.51 -1.37 -0.41
C ALA A 171 11.59 -0.16 -0.67
N ILE A 172 10.29 -0.33 -0.47
CA ILE A 172 9.30 0.73 -0.60
C ILE A 172 8.78 1.11 0.79
N LEU A 173 9.11 2.33 1.23
CA LEU A 173 8.64 2.89 2.48
C LEU A 173 7.16 3.27 2.36
N MET A 174 6.30 2.53 3.06
CA MET A 174 4.86 2.78 3.09
C MET A 174 4.53 3.97 3.97
N CYS A 175 4.37 5.14 3.35
CA CYS A 175 3.98 6.36 4.04
C CYS A 175 2.45 6.46 4.15
N TYR A 176 1.80 5.41 4.67
CA TYR A 176 0.38 5.41 5.00
C TYR A 176 0.02 4.34 6.05
N ASN A 177 -1.20 4.38 6.57
CA ASN A 177 -1.70 3.57 7.69
C ASN A 177 -0.81 3.72 8.93
N MET A 178 -0.46 4.96 9.29
CA MET A 178 0.49 5.28 10.35
C MET A 178 -0.15 5.31 11.75
N GLY A 179 -1.39 5.78 11.84
CA GLY A 179 -2.06 6.02 13.11
C GLY A 179 -2.87 4.83 13.61
N ASN A 180 -3.31 4.91 14.87
CA ASN A 180 -4.23 3.91 15.41
C ASN A 180 -5.66 4.16 14.89
N LEU A 181 -6.03 3.41 13.85
CA LEU A 181 -7.37 3.37 13.27
C LEU A 181 -8.47 3.16 14.32
N ARG A 182 -8.22 2.27 15.29
CA ARG A 182 -9.21 1.87 16.29
C ARG A 182 -9.36 2.85 17.44
N LYS A 183 -8.45 3.81 17.59
CA LYS A 183 -8.52 4.83 18.63
C LYS A 183 -9.62 5.82 18.28
N PHE A 184 -10.58 6.05 19.18
CA PHE A 184 -11.56 7.12 19.02
C PHE A 184 -10.90 8.50 19.15
N GLY A 185 -11.39 9.49 18.40
CA GLY A 185 -10.81 10.84 18.35
C GLY A 185 -10.81 11.40 16.93
N THR A 186 -10.15 12.53 16.71
CA THR A 186 -10.17 13.30 15.45
C THR A 186 -8.92 13.08 14.58
N GLN A 187 -8.05 12.15 14.97
CA GLN A 187 -6.81 11.92 14.24
C GLN A 187 -7.07 11.30 12.87
N ASN A 188 -6.14 11.54 11.95
CA ASN A 188 -6.05 10.82 10.69
C ASN A 188 -5.06 9.66 10.85
N SER A 189 -5.55 8.45 10.67
CA SER A 189 -4.76 7.22 10.74
C SER A 189 -4.19 6.79 9.38
N ILE A 190 -4.65 7.39 8.28
CA ILE A 190 -4.06 7.20 6.95
C ILE A 190 -2.66 7.82 6.91
N LEU A 191 -2.57 9.13 7.16
CA LEU A 191 -1.32 9.88 7.06
C LEU A 191 -1.22 10.87 8.22
N ASN A 192 -0.12 10.82 8.97
CA ASN A 192 0.10 11.67 10.13
C ASN A 192 1.55 12.19 10.14
N GLN A 193 1.70 13.51 10.14
CA GLN A 193 3.01 14.16 10.08
C GLN A 193 3.82 14.00 11.38
N GLU A 194 3.17 13.86 12.54
CA GLU A 194 3.84 13.59 13.81
C GLU A 194 4.46 12.19 13.80
N ASP A 195 3.74 11.19 13.29
CA ASP A 195 4.27 9.83 13.12
C ASP A 195 5.45 9.81 12.14
N LEU A 196 5.36 10.48 10.99
CA LEU A 196 6.49 10.63 10.07
C LEU A 196 7.74 11.16 10.78
N ASN A 197 7.60 12.25 11.55
CA ASN A 197 8.71 12.82 12.29
C ASN A 197 9.26 11.85 13.36
N LEU A 198 8.37 11.20 14.13
CA LEU A 198 8.73 10.30 15.22
C LEU A 198 9.50 9.05 14.77
N TYR A 199 9.19 8.56 13.57
CA TYR A 199 9.73 7.30 13.07
C TYR A 199 10.85 7.48 12.04
N LEU A 200 10.94 8.62 11.35
CA LEU A 200 11.82 8.75 10.18
C LEU A 200 12.88 9.85 10.32
N LYS A 201 12.62 10.97 11.00
CA LYS A 201 13.47 12.18 10.94
C LYS A 201 14.95 11.92 11.26
N ASP A 202 15.25 11.09 12.26
CA ASP A 202 16.64 10.83 12.67
C ASP A 202 17.19 9.49 12.12
N TYR A 203 16.37 8.75 11.38
CA TYR A 203 16.64 7.35 11.01
C TYR A 203 16.73 7.13 9.50
N LEU A 204 15.92 7.86 8.73
CA LEU A 204 15.70 7.59 7.32
C LEU A 204 16.95 7.83 6.47
N GLY A 205 17.66 8.93 6.71
CA GLY A 205 18.91 9.25 5.98
C GLY A 205 20.05 8.25 6.22
N ASN A 206 20.00 7.49 7.32
CA ASN A 206 20.99 6.47 7.68
C ASN A 206 20.55 5.04 7.32
N TYR A 207 19.35 4.87 6.76
CA TYR A 207 18.88 3.54 6.39
C TYR A 207 19.72 2.99 5.22
N PRO A 208 20.18 1.73 5.27
CA PRO A 208 21.22 1.25 4.36
C PRO A 208 20.71 0.82 2.99
N LEU A 209 19.41 0.57 2.83
CA LEU A 209 18.82 0.21 1.53
C LEU A 209 18.44 1.46 0.74
N LYS A 210 18.42 1.31 -0.59
CA LYS A 210 17.71 2.25 -1.47
C LYS A 210 16.22 2.20 -1.14
N LEU A 211 15.59 3.36 -1.13
CA LEU A 211 14.18 3.49 -0.76
C LEU A 211 13.39 4.17 -1.86
N ASP A 212 12.26 3.58 -2.22
CA ASP A 212 11.18 4.30 -2.87
C ASP A 212 10.11 4.63 -1.82
N VAL A 213 9.17 5.51 -2.18
CA VAL A 213 8.14 5.96 -1.27
C VAL A 213 6.78 5.59 -1.82
N ALA A 214 5.94 4.98 -0.98
CA ALA A 214 4.53 4.83 -1.28
C ALA A 214 3.68 5.90 -0.59
N LEU A 215 2.88 6.66 -1.36
CA LEU A 215 2.04 7.75 -0.87
C LEU A 215 0.54 7.42 -1.00
N PRO A 216 -0.30 7.74 -0.01
CA PRO A 216 -1.71 7.38 0.00
C PRO A 216 -2.56 8.33 -0.85
N LEU A 217 -3.31 7.74 -1.76
CA LEU A 217 -4.48 8.27 -2.45
C LEU A 217 -5.66 7.36 -2.08
N PHE A 218 -6.21 7.55 -0.89
CA PHE A 218 -7.47 6.93 -0.50
C PHE A 218 -8.10 7.68 0.67
N GLU A 219 -9.33 7.29 0.97
CA GLU A 219 -10.12 7.77 2.09
C GLU A 219 -10.89 6.61 2.69
N TRP A 220 -11.36 6.78 3.92
CA TRP A 220 -12.25 5.82 4.57
C TRP A 220 -13.18 6.47 5.58
N PHE A 221 -14.24 5.72 5.89
CA PHE A 221 -15.27 6.11 6.83
C PHE A 221 -15.23 5.17 8.02
N VAL A 222 -14.52 5.59 9.07
CA VAL A 222 -14.28 4.77 10.26
C VAL A 222 -15.49 4.90 11.18
N VAL A 223 -16.12 3.78 11.50
CA VAL A 223 -17.32 3.72 12.32
C VAL A 223 -16.93 3.47 13.77
N PHE A 224 -17.48 4.30 14.66
CA PHE A 224 -17.40 4.13 16.10
C PHE A 224 -18.80 3.99 16.68
N ARG A 225 -19.01 2.95 17.48
CA ARG A 225 -20.25 2.72 18.23
C ARG A 225 -19.92 2.81 19.71
N ASN A 226 -20.59 3.71 20.43
CA ASN A 226 -20.27 3.97 21.84
C ASN A 226 -18.77 4.29 22.06
N GLN A 227 -18.15 5.01 21.12
CA GLN A 227 -16.71 5.32 21.08
C GLN A 227 -15.77 4.11 20.93
N GLU A 228 -16.31 2.92 20.64
CA GLU A 228 -15.53 1.74 20.28
C GLU A 228 -15.49 1.53 18.77
N TYR A 229 -14.35 1.08 18.25
CA TYR A 229 -14.20 0.80 16.82
C TYR A 229 -15.17 -0.29 16.37
N ALA A 230 -16.05 0.04 15.43
CA ALA A 230 -17.04 -0.86 14.86
C ALA A 230 -16.70 -1.33 13.43
N GLY A 231 -15.74 -0.67 12.76
CA GLY A 231 -15.28 -1.08 11.43
C GLY A 231 -14.95 0.09 10.51
N ILE A 232 -14.62 -0.23 9.26
CA ILE A 232 -14.56 0.73 8.16
C ILE A 232 -15.77 0.47 7.28
N SER A 233 -16.60 1.48 7.06
CA SER A 233 -17.74 1.36 6.16
C SER A 233 -17.30 1.53 4.71
N LYS A 234 -17.73 0.60 3.86
CA LYS A 234 -17.64 0.68 2.39
C LYS A 234 -18.99 1.01 1.75
N LYS A 235 -20.01 1.28 2.58
CA LYS A 235 -21.41 1.48 2.16
C LYS A 235 -21.88 2.93 2.34
N ILE A 236 -21.00 3.79 2.82
CA ILE A 236 -21.21 5.23 2.88
C ILE A 236 -20.14 5.93 2.07
N ASP A 237 -20.48 7.10 1.58
CA ASP A 237 -19.62 8.01 0.86
C ASP A 237 -19.75 9.44 1.41
N LYS A 238 -19.13 10.39 0.71
CA LYS A 238 -19.17 11.80 1.10
C LYS A 238 -20.56 12.42 0.90
N GLU A 239 -21.32 12.00 -0.11
CA GLU A 239 -22.67 12.51 -0.37
C GLU A 239 -23.61 12.15 0.79
N ASP A 240 -23.47 10.95 1.34
CA ASP A 240 -24.16 10.54 2.57
C ASP A 240 -23.83 11.46 3.74
N LEU A 241 -22.55 11.75 3.97
CA LEU A 241 -22.11 12.60 5.08
C LEU A 241 -22.57 14.05 4.94
N ASP A 242 -22.71 14.54 3.71
CA ASP A 242 -23.21 15.88 3.41
C ASP A 242 -24.75 15.97 3.56
N ASN A 243 -25.45 14.83 3.64
CA ASN A 243 -26.89 14.80 3.90
C ASN A 243 -27.19 15.15 5.38
N THR A 244 -27.52 16.42 5.60
CA THR A 244 -27.86 16.96 6.92
C THR A 244 -29.12 16.35 7.56
N SER A 245 -29.97 15.62 6.81
CA SER A 245 -31.07 14.85 7.40
C SER A 245 -30.58 13.56 8.06
N LEU A 246 -29.48 12.99 7.58
CA LEU A 246 -28.89 11.73 8.07
C LEU A 246 -27.80 11.98 9.12
N PHE A 247 -26.91 12.95 8.90
CA PHE A 247 -25.76 13.19 9.76
C PHE A 247 -25.77 14.60 10.39
N THR A 248 -25.26 14.68 11.61
CA THR A 248 -24.81 15.95 12.22
C THR A 248 -23.30 16.01 12.11
N ARG A 249 -22.77 16.93 11.30
CA ARG A 249 -21.32 17.20 11.25
C ARG A 249 -20.88 18.04 12.45
N ASN A 250 -19.79 17.64 13.10
CA ASN A 250 -19.11 18.51 14.04
C ASN A 250 -18.31 19.58 13.28
N PRO A 251 -18.53 20.89 13.55
CA PRO A 251 -17.95 21.96 12.74
C PRO A 251 -16.42 22.08 12.85
N ASN A 252 -15.82 21.56 13.93
CA ASN A 252 -14.39 21.71 14.23
C ASN A 252 -13.59 20.42 14.01
N THR A 253 -14.24 19.35 13.57
CA THR A 253 -13.60 18.03 13.44
C THR A 253 -14.09 17.31 12.19
N ASN A 254 -13.50 16.15 11.93
CA ASN A 254 -13.91 15.22 10.87
C ASN A 254 -14.92 14.17 11.36
N LEU A 255 -15.65 14.45 12.45
CA LEU A 255 -16.62 13.55 13.05
C LEU A 255 -18.05 13.90 12.64
N TYR A 256 -18.83 12.87 12.35
CA TYR A 256 -20.23 12.95 11.94
C TYR A 256 -21.05 12.00 12.82
N VAL A 257 -22.16 12.47 13.36
CA VAL A 257 -23.05 11.65 14.20
C VAL A 257 -24.28 11.26 13.39
N LEU A 258 -24.56 9.97 13.30
CA LEU A 258 -25.73 9.45 12.59
C LEU A 258 -27.02 9.70 13.39
N LYS A 259 -28.05 10.26 12.75
CA LYS A 259 -29.31 10.68 13.38
C LYS A 259 -30.37 9.58 13.50
N GLN A 260 -30.27 8.54 12.68
CA GLN A 260 -31.26 7.46 12.57
C GLN A 260 -30.58 6.12 12.23
N ASP A 261 -31.26 5.00 12.45
CA ASP A 261 -30.74 3.69 12.04
C ASP A 261 -30.66 3.61 10.50
N LEU A 262 -29.59 3.00 9.99
CA LEU A 262 -29.40 2.66 8.57
C LEU A 262 -29.00 1.18 8.44
N PRO A 263 -29.94 0.23 8.66
CA PRO A 263 -29.65 -1.20 8.69
C PRO A 263 -29.01 -1.72 7.39
N GLU A 264 -29.40 -1.18 6.24
CA GLU A 264 -28.83 -1.53 4.93
C GLU A 264 -27.33 -1.21 4.83
N LYS A 265 -26.90 -0.17 5.57
CA LYS A 265 -25.50 0.25 5.71
C LYS A 265 -24.81 -0.38 6.93
N GLY A 266 -25.54 -1.11 7.78
CA GLY A 266 -25.04 -1.71 9.02
C GLY A 266 -24.77 -0.70 10.12
N LEU A 267 -25.36 0.50 10.04
CA LEU A 267 -25.16 1.59 10.99
C LEU A 267 -26.38 1.75 11.90
N MET A 268 -26.13 2.14 13.14
CA MET A 268 -27.14 2.38 14.16
C MET A 268 -27.14 3.86 14.53
N LYS A 269 -28.30 4.38 14.93
CA LYS A 269 -28.45 5.73 15.45
C LYS A 269 -27.39 6.00 16.52
N ASN A 270 -26.78 7.18 16.46
CA ASN A 270 -25.66 7.63 17.29
C ASN A 270 -24.30 6.99 16.97
N ASP A 271 -24.18 6.12 15.96
CA ASP A 271 -22.86 5.77 15.42
C ASP A 271 -22.13 7.05 14.98
N ILE A 272 -20.84 7.12 15.28
CA ILE A 272 -19.97 8.23 14.94
C ILE A 272 -19.09 7.80 13.77
N ILE A 273 -19.17 8.52 12.68
CA ILE A 273 -18.31 8.33 11.52
C ILE A 273 -17.17 9.33 11.60
N ARG A 274 -15.94 8.81 11.60
CA ARG A 274 -14.75 9.61 11.34
C ARG A 274 -14.37 9.47 9.88
N TYR A 275 -14.54 10.56 9.14
CA TYR A 275 -14.10 10.63 7.75
C TYR A 275 -12.61 11.00 7.72
N GLU A 276 -11.77 10.10 7.23
CA GLU A 276 -10.36 10.40 7.03
C GLU A 276 -10.04 10.34 5.54
N PHE A 277 -9.43 11.42 5.04
CA PHE A 277 -8.95 11.56 3.68
C PHE A 277 -7.58 12.24 3.73
N VAL A 278 -6.81 12.16 2.65
CA VAL A 278 -5.49 12.79 2.57
C VAL A 278 -5.61 14.04 1.71
N SER A 279 -5.32 15.23 2.24
CA SER A 279 -5.40 16.45 1.43
C SER A 279 -4.17 16.64 0.53
N GLU A 280 -4.28 17.51 -0.49
CA GLU A 280 -3.11 17.97 -1.25
C GLU A 280 -2.05 18.58 -0.32
N GLU A 281 -2.46 19.28 0.75
CA GLU A 281 -1.56 19.86 1.74
C GLU A 281 -0.81 18.78 2.53
N ASP A 282 -1.48 17.70 2.94
CA ASP A 282 -0.86 16.59 3.66
C ASP A 282 0.19 15.86 2.80
N LEU A 283 -0.15 15.59 1.53
CA LEU A 283 0.79 15.03 0.56
C LEU A 283 1.97 15.97 0.32
N SER A 284 1.72 17.28 0.25
CA SER A 284 2.75 18.29 0.02
C SER A 284 3.72 18.42 1.18
N LYS A 285 3.22 18.39 2.42
CA LYS A 285 4.04 18.38 3.65
C LYS A 285 4.88 17.10 3.70
N THR A 286 4.26 15.95 3.44
CA THR A 286 4.94 14.65 3.41
C THR A 286 6.04 14.61 2.35
N ALA A 287 5.77 15.04 1.12
CA ALA A 287 6.76 15.11 0.05
C ALA A 287 7.93 16.05 0.42
N SER A 288 7.64 17.19 1.06
CA SER A 288 8.66 18.13 1.51
C SER A 288 9.53 17.56 2.64
N PHE A 289 8.93 16.81 3.56
CA PHE A 289 9.63 16.08 4.60
C PHE A 289 10.56 15.03 3.99
N LEU A 290 10.03 14.14 3.16
CA LEU A 290 10.77 13.06 2.52
C LEU A 290 11.91 13.58 1.62
N LYS A 291 11.72 14.70 0.93
CA LYS A 291 12.78 15.36 0.14
C LYS A 291 13.98 15.80 0.99
N LYS A 292 13.76 16.15 2.25
CA LYS A 292 14.85 16.54 3.16
C LYS A 292 15.59 15.32 3.70
N GLU A 293 14.86 14.24 3.96
CA GLU A 293 15.38 13.05 4.65
C GLU A 293 15.94 11.97 3.70
N LEU A 294 15.45 11.86 2.46
CA LEU A 294 15.88 10.86 1.47
C LEU A 294 16.97 11.41 0.55
N LYS A 295 17.87 10.53 0.10
CA LYS A 295 18.82 10.85 -0.98
C LYS A 295 18.08 11.09 -2.30
N LYS A 296 18.70 11.75 -3.27
CA LYS A 296 17.99 12.17 -4.51
C LYS A 296 17.58 10.97 -5.36
N GLU A 297 18.40 9.93 -5.36
CA GLU A 297 18.24 8.66 -6.04
C GLU A 297 17.17 7.74 -5.41
N ASP A 298 16.79 8.00 -4.16
CA ASP A 298 15.85 7.20 -3.36
C ASP A 298 14.46 7.86 -3.31
N ARG A 299 13.94 8.29 -4.46
CA ARG A 299 12.73 9.14 -4.55
C ARG A 299 11.77 8.76 -5.67
N ASN A 300 11.77 7.50 -6.11
CA ASN A 300 10.66 7.04 -6.94
C ASN A 300 9.40 6.99 -6.08
N ILE A 301 8.25 7.24 -6.72
CA ILE A 301 6.96 7.36 -6.04
C ILE A 301 6.04 6.26 -6.52
N VAL A 302 5.41 5.57 -5.58
CA VAL A 302 4.30 4.66 -5.85
C VAL A 302 3.04 5.16 -5.15
N PHE A 303 2.04 5.59 -5.91
CA PHE A 303 0.77 6.01 -5.32
C PHE A 303 -0.10 4.80 -4.96
N TYR A 304 -0.55 4.72 -3.70
CA TYR A 304 -1.50 3.71 -3.23
C TYR A 304 -2.88 4.36 -3.07
N HIS A 305 -3.87 4.15 -3.94
CA HIS A 305 -3.96 3.11 -4.98
C HIS A 305 -4.59 3.63 -6.28
N LEU A 306 -4.39 2.91 -7.38
CA LEU A 306 -5.03 3.18 -8.67
C LEU A 306 -6.52 2.83 -8.60
N ASP A 307 -7.34 3.83 -8.30
CA ASP A 307 -8.79 3.71 -8.24
C ASP A 307 -9.48 4.90 -8.90
N LYS A 308 -10.48 4.64 -9.75
CA LYS A 308 -11.20 5.67 -10.50
C LYS A 308 -11.91 6.72 -9.63
N THR A 309 -12.48 6.34 -8.47
CA THR A 309 -13.19 7.29 -7.58
C THR A 309 -12.21 8.17 -6.82
N ILE A 310 -11.03 7.61 -6.53
CA ILE A 310 -9.93 8.37 -5.96
C ILE A 310 -9.34 9.33 -7.00
N LEU A 311 -9.08 8.87 -8.23
CA LEU A 311 -8.48 9.71 -9.27
C LEU A 311 -9.37 10.90 -9.66
N SER A 312 -10.70 10.81 -9.51
CA SER A 312 -11.58 11.98 -9.64
C SER A 312 -11.42 13.00 -8.51
N THR A 313 -10.96 12.55 -7.34
CA THR A 313 -10.72 13.38 -6.15
C THR A 313 -9.32 14.02 -6.17
N TYR A 314 -8.34 13.37 -6.80
CA TYR A 314 -6.97 13.87 -6.95
C TYR A 314 -6.64 14.12 -8.43
N PRO A 315 -6.88 15.35 -8.95
CA PRO A 315 -6.55 15.69 -10.32
C PRO A 315 -5.08 15.45 -10.64
N ASN A 316 -4.78 15.10 -11.89
CA ASN A 316 -3.41 14.82 -12.34
C ASN A 316 -2.46 16.01 -12.10
N GLU A 317 -2.95 17.24 -12.12
CA GLU A 317 -2.18 18.44 -11.76
C GLU A 317 -1.70 18.41 -10.30
N THR A 318 -2.57 18.00 -9.37
CA THR A 318 -2.21 17.83 -7.95
C THR A 318 -1.14 16.77 -7.82
N LEU A 319 -1.30 15.62 -8.48
CA LEU A 319 -0.29 14.56 -8.45
C LEU A 319 1.04 15.03 -9.04
N GLN A 320 1.04 15.77 -10.15
CA GLN A 320 2.25 16.33 -10.74
C GLN A 320 2.96 17.33 -9.80
N LYS A 321 2.22 18.14 -9.05
CA LYS A 321 2.81 19.01 -8.02
C LYS A 321 3.52 18.21 -6.93
N ILE A 322 2.91 17.10 -6.47
CA ILE A 322 3.53 16.21 -5.47
C ILE A 322 4.80 15.56 -6.03
N ILE A 323 4.73 15.04 -7.27
CA ILE A 323 5.85 14.42 -7.99
C ILE A 323 7.04 15.36 -8.12
N ASN A 324 6.79 16.63 -8.48
CA ASN A 324 7.84 17.63 -8.62
C ASN A 324 8.39 18.12 -7.27
N ARG A 325 7.63 17.95 -6.19
CA ARG A 325 7.97 18.44 -4.86
C ARG A 325 8.94 17.53 -4.13
N LEU A 326 8.68 16.22 -4.09
CA LEU A 326 9.69 15.22 -3.69
C LEU A 326 10.83 15.26 -4.70
#